data_AF-A0A7X4JN52-F1
#
_entry.id   AF-A0A7X4JN52-F1
#
_cell.length_a   1.000
_cell.length_b   1.000
_cell.length_c   1.000
_cell.angle_alpha   90.00
_cell.angle_beta   90.00
_cell.angle_gamma   90.00
#
_symmetry.space_group_name_H-M   'P 1'
#
loop_
_entity.id
_entity.type
_entity.pdbx_description
1 polymer ?
#
loop_
_entity_poly.entity_id
_entity_poly.type
_entity_poly.pdbx_seq_one_letter_code
_entity_poly.pdbx_strand_id
1 'polypeptide(L)' 'MSNDTAPQETKVTLSVQQLEEVIRKVVREELVEFAVQELGFFHLDKESPLYEDMEDILERKKTGQLKFYTHEEIWNG' A
#
# COMPACT_ATOMS: atom_id res chain seq x y z
N MET A 1 17.47 8.13 53.08
CA MET A 1 18.30 7.51 52.02
C MET A 1 17.34 7.18 50.89
N SER A 2 17.33 7.99 49.84
CA SER A 2 16.42 7.80 48.69
C SER A 2 17.13 6.87 47.69
N ASN A 3 16.54 5.71 47.41
CA ASN A 3 17.00 4.80 46.37
C ASN A 3 16.50 5.33 45.02
N ASP A 4 17.34 6.12 44.34
CA ASP A 4 17.14 6.42 42.92
C ASP A 4 17.42 5.16 42.11
N THR A 5 16.36 4.51 41.63
CA THR A 5 16.48 3.39 40.69
C THR A 5 16.68 4.00 39.31
N ALA A 6 17.91 4.01 38.83
CA ALA A 6 18.24 4.48 37.48
C ALA A 6 17.49 3.62 36.43
N PRO A 7 16.96 4.24 35.35
CA PRO A 7 16.31 3.49 34.28
C PRO A 7 17.32 2.54 33.63
N GLN A 8 17.01 1.25 33.63
CA GLN A 8 17.85 0.26 32.96
C GLN A 8 17.72 0.40 31.45
N GLU A 9 18.81 0.74 30.78
CA GLU A 9 18.89 0.78 29.33
C GLU A 9 18.67 -0.62 28.75
N THR A 10 17.59 -0.78 27.98
CA THR A 10 17.35 -2.04 27.26
C THR A 10 18.15 -2.01 25.96
N LYS A 11 19.25 -2.76 25.92
CA LYS A 11 20.07 -2.92 24.72
C LYS A 11 19.55 -4.08 23.89
N VAL A 12 19.18 -3.80 22.65
CA VAL A 12 18.81 -4.81 21.66
C VAL A 12 20.03 -5.09 20.78
N THR A 13 20.43 -6.36 20.69
CA THR A 13 21.53 -6.77 19.81
C THR A 13 20.94 -7.41 18.56
N LEU A 14 21.26 -6.84 17.40
CA LEU A 14 20.87 -7.35 16.09
C LEU A 14 22.12 -7.68 15.30
N SER A 15 22.08 -8.76 14.54
CA SER A 15 23.03 -8.97 13.46
C SER A 15 22.81 -7.94 12.35
N VAL A 16 23.83 -7.70 11.53
CA VAL A 16 23.72 -6.81 10.37
C VAL A 16 22.61 -7.27 9.41
N GLN A 17 22.44 -8.59 9.24
CA GLN A 17 21.40 -9.17 8.39
C GLN A 17 20.00 -8.89 8.92
N GLN A 18 19.76 -9.10 10.22
CA GLN A 18 18.49 -8.78 10.85
C GLN A 18 18.18 -7.28 10.77
N LEU A 19 19.20 -6.43 10.91
CA LEU A 19 19.04 -5.00 10.75
C LEU A 19 18.66 -4.63 9.31
N GLU A 20 19.30 -5.25 8.31
CA GLU A 20 18.96 -5.02 6.90
C GLU A 20 17.51 -5.40 6.59
N GLU A 21 17.03 -6.55 7.10
CA GLU A 21 15.66 -6.98 6.94
C GLU A 21 14.66 -6.00 7.56
N VAL A 22 14.95 -5.51 8.77
CA VAL A 22 14.13 -4.50 9.45
C VAL A 22 14.10 -3.20 8.67
N ILE A 23 15.26 -2.70 8.22
CA ILE A 23 15.35 -1.47 7.42
C ILE A 23 14.56 -1.63 6.13
N ARG A 24 14.74 -2.75 5.41
CA ARG A 24 14.05 -3.01 4.14
C ARG A 24 12.53 -3.13 4.32
N LYS A 25 12.07 -3.63 5.47
CA LYS A 25 10.65 -3.66 5.82
C LYS A 25 10.11 -2.25 5.99
N VAL A 26 10.72 -1.46 6.88
CA VAL A 26 10.30 -0.08 7.16
C VAL A 26 10.31 0.76 5.89
N VAL A 27 11.40 0.74 5.11
CA VAL A 27 11.49 1.52 3.87
C VAL A 27 10.39 1.14 2.87
N ARG A 28 10.02 -0.15 2.77
CA ARG A 28 8.92 -0.56 1.89
C ARG A 28 7.57 -0.04 2.39
N GLU A 29 7.32 -0.09 3.68
CA GLU A 29 6.08 0.41 4.27
C GLU A 29 5.94 1.93 4.03
N GLU A 30 6.99 2.70 4.28
CA GLU A 30 7.02 4.15 4.02
C GLU A 30 6.83 4.49 2.54
N LEU A 31 7.48 3.75 1.63
CA LEU A 31 7.33 3.96 0.19
C LEU A 31 5.92 3.61 -0.30
N VAL A 32 5.30 2.58 0.26
CA VAL A 32 3.91 2.22 -0.05
C VAL A 32 2.96 3.29 0.45
N GLU A 33 3.14 3.75 1.70
CA GLU A 33 2.34 4.83 2.27
C GLU A 33 2.45 6.11 1.44
N PHE A 34 3.67 6.51 1.07
CA PHE A 34 3.93 7.63 0.17
C PHE A 34 3.25 7.45 -1.20
N ALA A 35 3.38 6.27 -1.82
CA ALA A 35 2.76 6.01 -3.13
C ALA A 35 1.23 6.11 -3.09
N VAL A 36 0.61 5.66 -2.01
CA VAL A 36 -0.84 5.68 -1.82
C VAL A 36 -1.33 7.10 -1.48
N GLN A 37 -0.67 7.79 -0.54
CA GLN A 37 -1.15 9.07 -0.02
C GLN A 37 -0.78 10.26 -0.93
N GLU A 38 0.46 10.32 -1.43
CA GLU A 38 0.97 11.49 -2.14
C GLU A 38 0.81 11.38 -3.66
N LEU A 39 0.97 10.16 -4.21
CA LEU A 39 0.90 9.95 -5.65
C LEU A 39 -0.45 9.39 -6.12
N GLY A 40 -1.31 8.95 -5.20
CA GLY A 40 -2.58 8.31 -5.52
C GLY A 40 -2.44 7.01 -6.31
N PHE A 41 -1.26 6.38 -6.30
CA PHE A 41 -1.03 5.12 -6.98
C PHE A 41 -1.52 3.97 -6.09
N PHE A 42 -2.61 3.32 -6.52
CA PHE A 42 -3.04 2.06 -5.97
C PHE A 42 -2.28 0.92 -6.65
N HIS A 43 -1.55 0.11 -5.88
CA HIS A 43 -0.94 -1.11 -6.40
C HIS A 43 -1.98 -2.24 -6.39
N LEU A 44 -2.41 -2.66 -7.58
CA LEU A 44 -3.27 -3.82 -7.76
C LEU A 44 -2.40 -5.02 -8.13
N ASP A 45 -2.43 -6.06 -7.29
CA ASP A 45 -1.73 -7.31 -7.56
C ASP A 45 -2.28 -7.97 -8.85
N LYS A 46 -1.41 -8.61 -9.63
CA LYS A 46 -1.77 -9.36 -10.85
C LYS A 46 -2.65 -10.56 -10.57
N GLU A 47 -2.48 -11.18 -9.40
CA GLU A 47 -3.32 -12.29 -8.97
C GLU A 47 -4.68 -11.83 -8.41
N SER A 48 -4.90 -10.50 -8.33
CA SER A 48 -6.19 -9.97 -7.91
C SER A 48 -7.27 -10.26 -8.96
N PRO A 49 -8.46 -10.69 -8.55
CA PRO A 49 -9.58 -10.90 -9.48
C PRO A 49 -10.00 -9.62 -10.21
N LEU A 50 -9.58 -8.43 -9.74
CA LEU A 50 -9.88 -7.14 -10.36
C LEU A 50 -8.81 -6.67 -11.35
N TYR A 51 -7.67 -7.36 -11.46
CA TYR A 51 -6.55 -6.88 -12.26
C TYR A 51 -6.91 -6.77 -13.74
N GLU A 52 -7.49 -7.83 -14.30
CA GLU A 52 -7.93 -7.87 -15.70
C GLU A 52 -9.02 -6.82 -15.99
N ASP A 53 -9.97 -6.64 -15.06
CA ASP A 53 -11.02 -5.62 -15.18
C ASP A 53 -10.44 -4.20 -15.26
N MET A 54 -9.40 -3.91 -14.46
CA MET A 54 -8.75 -2.60 -14.47
C MET A 54 -7.91 -2.37 -15.74
N GLU A 55 -7.26 -3.40 -16.28
CA GLU A 55 -6.59 -3.31 -17.58
C GLU A 55 -7.58 -3.03 -18.71
N ASP A 56 -8.72 -3.73 -18.74
CA ASP A 56 -9.76 -3.51 -19.74
C ASP A 56 -10.39 -2.11 -19.63
N ILE A 57 -10.66 -1.63 -18.41
CA ILE A 57 -11.12 -0.25 -18.18
C ILE A 57 -10.07 0.77 -18.67
N LEU A 58 -8.79 0.52 -18.42
CA LEU A 58 -7.71 1.39 -18.86
C LEU A 58 -7.63 1.46 -20.40
N GLU A 59 -7.74 0.33 -21.08
CA GLU A 59 -7.76 0.27 -22.55
C GLU A 59 -8.98 1.01 -23.13
N ARG A 60 -10.17 0.75 -22.58
CA ARG A 60 -11.40 1.47 -23.00
C ARG A 60 -11.31 2.98 -22.77
N LYS A 61 -10.63 3.42 -21.71
CA LYS A 61 -10.34 4.84 -21.48
C LYS A 61 -9.42 5.41 -22.57
N LYS A 62 -8.34 4.72 -22.94
CA LYS A 62 -7.39 5.16 -23.97
C LYS A 62 -8.03 5.26 -25.36
N THR A 63 -8.93 4.33 -25.69
CA THR A 63 -9.61 4.29 -26.99
C THR A 63 -10.86 5.18 -27.07
N GLY A 64 -11.21 5.87 -25.98
CA GLY A 64 -12.42 6.72 -25.91
C GLY A 64 -13.73 5.93 -25.91
N GLN A 65 -13.68 4.65 -25.51
CA GLN A 65 -14.82 3.72 -25.49
C GLN A 65 -15.45 3.55 -24.10
N LEU A 66 -14.99 4.30 -23.10
CA LEU A 66 -15.49 4.22 -21.74
C LEU A 66 -16.96 4.66 -21.69
N LYS A 67 -17.84 3.78 -21.21
CA LYS A 67 -19.26 4.05 -21.00
C LYS A 67 -19.55 4.01 -19.51
N PHE A 68 -20.18 5.06 -19.01
CA PHE A 68 -20.69 5.12 -17.66
C PHE A 68 -22.19 4.92 -17.71
N TYR A 69 -22.69 4.08 -16.82
CA TYR A 69 -24.12 3.86 -16.64
C TYR A 69 -24.51 4.36 -15.25
N THR A 70 -25.59 5.10 -15.21
CA THR A 70 -26.28 5.49 -13.99
C THR A 70 -27.01 4.29 -13.40
N HIS A 71 -27.30 4.37 -12.10
CA HIS A 71 -28.06 3.33 -11.42
C HIS A 71 -29.44 3.11 -12.06
N GLU A 72 -30.10 4.21 -12.46
CA GLU A 72 -31.41 4.17 -13.12
C GLU A 72 -31.35 3.42 -14.46
N GLU A 73 -30.30 3.61 -15.25
CA GLU A 73 -30.12 2.93 -16.56
C GLU A 73 -29.96 1.40 -16.45
N ILE A 74 -29.39 0.90 -15.35
CA ILE A 74 -29.18 -0.55 -15.16
C ILE A 74 -30.38 -1.20 -14.46
N TRP A 75 -31.00 -0.50 -13.50
CA TRP A 75 -31.90 -1.14 -12.52
C TRP A 75 -33.39 -0.81 -12.69
N ASN A 76 -33.76 0.19 -13.50
CA ASN A 76 -35.16 0.55 -13.77
C ASN A 76 -35.61 0.23 -15.22
N GLY A 77 -35.08 -0.86 -15.79
CA GLY A 77 -35.51 -1.40 -17.09
C GLY A 77 -36.84 -2.14 -17.03
#